data_AF-N8X187-F1
#
_entry.id   AF-N8X187-F1
#
_cell.length_a   1.000
_cell.length_b   1.000
_cell.length_c   1.000
_cell.angle_alpha   90.00
_cell.angle_beta   90.00
_cell.angle_gamma   90.00
#
_symmetry.space_group_name_H-M   'P 1'
#
loop_
_entity.id
_entity.type
_entity.pdbx_description
1 polymer ?
#
loop_
_entity_poly.entity_id
_entity_poly.type
_entity_poly.pdbx_seq_one_letter_code
_entity_poly.pdbx_strand_id
1 'polypeptide(L)'
;MGAQMKVEAKTYNAGDLADAYSEMLERNESIGYMLQVLQNEITLLPKLTGLDEIYFQSITRCFGVIEQLSYDNMQRMASSAEKFEEQFKKGYKALK
;
A
#
# COMPACT_ATOMS: atom_id res chain seq x y z
N MET A 1 26.86 3.96 30.25
CA MET A 1 27.34 4.17 28.87
C MET A 1 26.36 3.50 27.93
N GLY A 2 25.48 4.26 27.27
CA GLY A 2 24.46 3.71 26.37
C GLY A 2 25.05 3.48 24.97
N ALA A 3 24.90 2.26 24.45
CA ALA A 3 25.28 1.96 23.08
C ALA A 3 24.30 2.66 22.12
N GLN A 4 24.79 3.66 21.38
CA GLN A 4 24.05 4.21 20.25
C GLN A 4 24.07 3.18 19.11
N MET A 5 22.93 2.55 18.87
CA MET A 5 22.72 1.71 17.69
C MET A 5 22.76 2.62 16.46
N LYS A 6 23.88 2.62 15.72
CA LYS A 6 23.97 3.26 14.41
C LYS A 6 23.03 2.50 13.47
N VAL A 7 21.88 3.08 13.19
CA VAL A 7 21.05 2.63 12.06
C VAL A 7 21.78 3.08 10.80
N GLU A 8 22.60 2.20 10.25
CA GLU A 8 23.15 2.41 8.92
C GLU A 8 21.97 2.43 7.94
N ALA A 9 21.76 3.58 7.29
CA ALA A 9 20.76 3.72 6.26
C ALA A 9 21.10 2.75 5.13
N LYS A 10 20.26 1.72 4.94
CA LYS A 10 20.40 0.81 3.80
C LYS A 10 20.30 1.62 2.52
N THR A 11 21.39 1.72 1.78
CA THR A 11 21.40 2.28 0.43
C THR A 11 20.79 1.23 -0.51
N TYR A 12 19.57 1.49 -0.96
CA TYR A 12 18.92 0.71 -2.00
C TYR A 12 19.46 1.16 -3.36
N ASN A 13 19.92 0.24 -4.21
CA ASN A 13 20.25 0.56 -5.59
C ASN A 13 18.96 0.79 -6.39
N ALA A 14 19.06 1.50 -7.52
CA ALA A 14 17.92 1.81 -8.37
C ALA A 14 17.12 0.57 -8.83
N GLY A 15 17.79 -0.58 -9.02
CA GLY A 15 17.14 -1.86 -9.33
C GLY A 15 16.31 -2.41 -8.18
N ASP A 16 16.85 -2.35 -6.95
CA ASP A 16 16.16 -2.83 -5.74
C ASP A 16 14.87 -2.04 -5.46
N LEU A 17 14.82 -0.76 -5.84
CA LEU A 17 13.64 0.10 -5.70
C LEU A 17 12.55 -0.21 -6.74
N ALA A 18 12.94 -0.54 -7.98
CA ALA A 18 11.99 -0.92 -9.03
C ALA A 18 11.36 -2.30 -8.75
N ASP A 19 12.16 -3.23 -8.24
CA ASP A 19 11.70 -4.55 -7.81
C ASP A 19 10.77 -4.44 -6.60
N ALA A 20 11.14 -3.64 -5.60
CA ALA A 20 10.27 -3.38 -4.45
C ALA A 20 8.94 -2.71 -4.84
N TYR A 21 8.96 -1.76 -5.79
CA TYR A 21 7.74 -1.15 -6.30
C TYR A 21 6.82 -2.16 -7.00
N SER A 22 7.39 -3.03 -7.83
CA SER A 22 6.65 -4.09 -8.53
C SER A 22 6.06 -5.10 -7.54
N GLU A 23 6.83 -5.55 -6.55
CA GLU A 23 6.34 -6.44 -5.49
C GLU A 23 5.22 -5.78 -4.67
N MET A 24 5.33 -4.49 -4.37
CA MET A 24 4.27 -3.77 -3.63
C MET A 24 3.01 -3.56 -4.47
N LEU A 25 3.12 -3.40 -5.80
CA LEU A 25 1.97 -3.38 -6.70
C LEU A 25 1.22 -4.72 -6.65
N GLU A 26 1.92 -5.84 -6.82
CA GLU A 26 1.31 -7.18 -6.79
C GLU A 26 0.65 -7.49 -5.43
N ARG A 27 1.30 -7.07 -4.34
CA ARG A 27 0.72 -7.16 -2.99
C ARG A 27 -0.52 -6.28 -2.84
N ASN A 28 -0.53 -5.09 -3.45
CA ASN A 28 -1.69 -4.21 -3.39
C ASN A 28 -2.89 -4.82 -4.13
N GLU A 29 -2.67 -5.36 -5.32
CA GLU A 29 -3.71 -6.07 -6.09
C GLU A 29 -4.27 -7.24 -5.29
N SER A 30 -3.40 -8.01 -4.62
CA SER A 30 -3.80 -9.10 -3.73
C SER A 30 -4.65 -8.60 -2.54
N ILE A 31 -4.27 -7.48 -1.92
CA ILE A 31 -5.03 -6.85 -0.83
C ILE A 31 -6.38 -6.35 -1.34
N GLY A 32 -6.43 -5.71 -2.50
CA GLY A 32 -7.67 -5.25 -3.12
C GLY A 32 -8.65 -6.40 -3.36
N TYR A 33 -8.16 -7.54 -3.88
CA TYR A 33 -8.97 -8.74 -4.03
C TYR A 33 -9.52 -9.25 -2.69
N MET A 34 -8.68 -9.33 -1.65
CA MET A 34 -9.12 -9.78 -0.32
C MET A 34 -10.16 -8.85 0.29
N LEU A 35 -10.00 -7.53 0.14
CA LEU A 35 -10.96 -6.54 0.62
C LEU A 35 -12.31 -6.69 -0.09
N GLN A 36 -12.30 -6.88 -1.40
CA GLN A 36 -13.51 -7.12 -2.18
C GLN A 36 -14.27 -8.38 -1.73
N VAL A 37 -13.54 -9.48 -1.48
CA VAL A 37 -14.14 -10.73 -0.97
C VAL A 37 -14.79 -10.48 0.39
N LEU A 38 -14.06 -9.84 1.31
CA LEU A 38 -14.57 -9.56 2.65
C LEU A 38 -15.79 -8.63 2.62
N GLN A 39 -15.81 -7.64 1.72
CA GLN A 39 -16.96 -6.76 1.56
C GLN A 39 -18.19 -7.51 1.05
N ASN A 40 -18.02 -8.49 0.16
CA ASN A 40 -19.11 -9.36 -0.28
C ASN A 40 -19.65 -10.20 0.89
N GLU A 41 -18.77 -10.77 1.72
CA GLU A 41 -19.15 -11.54 2.90
C GLU A 41 -19.93 -10.68 3.91
N ILE A 42 -19.45 -9.47 4.21
CA ILE A 42 -20.13 -8.54 5.13
C ILE A 42 -21.51 -8.17 4.61
N THR A 43 -21.66 -7.98 3.30
CA THR A 43 -22.94 -7.68 2.65
C THR A 43 -23.94 -8.85 2.77
N LEU A 44 -23.45 -10.08 2.95
CA LEU A 44 -24.29 -11.26 3.15
C LEU A 44 -24.72 -11.44 4.62
N LEU A 45 -23.97 -10.91 5.59
CA LEU A 45 -24.25 -11.10 7.02
C LEU A 45 -25.68 -10.71 7.44
N PRO A 46 -26.25 -9.57 7.03
CA PRO A 46 -27.64 -9.23 7.37
C PRO A 46 -28.64 -10.28 6.87
N LYS A 47 -28.42 -10.81 5.66
CA LYS A 47 -29.29 -11.83 5.04
C LYS A 47 -29.19 -13.18 5.75
N LEU A 48 -28.00 -13.56 6.19
CA LEU A 48 -27.75 -14.84 6.86
C LEU A 48 -28.18 -14.84 8.32
N THR A 49 -28.07 -13.70 9.00
CA THR A 49 -28.34 -13.59 10.44
C THR A 49 -29.72 -13.05 10.76
N GLY A 50 -30.39 -12.40 9.79
CA GLY A 50 -31.64 -11.66 10.02
C GLY A 50 -31.47 -10.40 10.86
N LEU A 51 -30.22 -10.02 11.15
CA LEU A 51 -29.90 -8.79 11.89
C LEU A 51 -29.85 -7.59 10.96
N ASP A 52 -30.18 -6.42 11.51
CA ASP A 52 -30.14 -5.15 10.79
C ASP A 52 -28.70 -4.79 10.36
N GLU A 53 -28.56 -4.18 9.18
CA GLU A 53 -27.29 -3.69 8.64
C GLU A 53 -26.55 -2.75 9.60
N ILE A 54 -27.28 -2.05 10.47
CA ILE A 54 -26.68 -1.14 11.46
C ILE A 54 -25.68 -1.84 12.39
N TYR A 55 -25.87 -3.14 12.66
CA TYR A 55 -24.96 -3.94 13.48
C TYR A 55 -23.62 -4.21 12.79
N PHE A 56 -23.58 -4.13 11.46
CA PHE A 56 -22.41 -4.39 10.63
C PHE A 56 -21.74 -3.11 10.11
N GLN A 57 -22.37 -1.94 10.30
CA GLN A 57 -21.85 -0.65 9.82
C GLN A 57 -20.44 -0.32 10.34
N SER A 58 -20.09 -0.73 11.56
CA SER A 58 -18.75 -0.52 12.11
C SER A 58 -17.70 -1.27 11.29
N ILE A 59 -18.02 -2.51 10.89
CA ILE A 59 -17.16 -3.34 10.05
C ILE A 59 -17.03 -2.68 8.66
N THR A 60 -18.15 -2.33 8.01
CA THR A 60 -18.14 -1.67 6.70
C THR A 60 -17.32 -0.37 6.70
N ARG A 61 -17.41 0.43 7.77
CA ARG A 61 -16.59 1.65 7.93
C ARG A 61 -15.10 1.34 8.02
N CYS A 62 -14.71 0.32 8.79
CA CYS A 62 -13.32 -0.11 8.87
C CYS A 62 -12.77 -0.53 7.50
N PHE A 63 -13.57 -1.22 6.67
CA PHE A 63 -13.17 -1.59 5.30
C PHE A 63 -12.88 -0.38 4.44
N GLY A 64 -13.76 0.62 4.43
CA GLY A 64 -13.53 1.85 3.67
C GLY A 64 -12.26 2.59 4.08
N VAL A 65 -11.92 2.59 5.38
CA VAL A 65 -10.67 3.18 5.87
C VAL A 65 -9.45 2.40 5.36
N ILE A 66 -9.50 1.06 5.35
CA ILE A 66 -8.39 0.23 4.86
C ILE A 66 -8.18 0.44 3.35
N GLU A 67 -9.26 0.49 2.57
CA GLU A 67 -9.19 0.79 1.13
C GLU A 67 -8.54 2.15 0.86
N GLN A 68 -8.97 3.18 1.61
CA GLN A 68 -8.41 4.52 1.48
C GLN A 68 -6.92 4.57 1.85
N LEU A 69 -6.52 3.92 2.95
CA LEU A 69 -5.11 3.83 3.33
C LEU A 69 -4.27 3.08 2.29
N SER A 70 -4.83 2.02 1.70
CA SER A 70 -4.17 1.28 0.62
C SER A 70 -3.95 2.17 -0.60
N TYR A 71 -4.97 2.92 -1.02
CA TYR A 71 -4.90 3.86 -2.14
C TYR A 71 -3.87 4.97 -1.88
N ASP A 72 -3.93 5.62 -0.72
CA ASP A 72 -3.02 6.70 -0.34
C ASP A 72 -1.56 6.24 -0.34
N ASN A 73 -1.31 5.02 0.14
CA ASN A 73 0.03 4.42 0.15
C ASN A 73 0.54 4.18 -1.28
N MET A 74 -0.29 3.64 -2.17
CA MET A 74 0.11 3.43 -3.57
C MET A 74 0.40 4.73 -4.29
N GLN A 75 -0.42 5.76 -4.07
CA GLN A 75 -0.22 7.06 -4.69
C GLN A 75 1.09 7.72 -4.21
N ARG A 76 1.43 7.57 -2.93
CA ARG A 76 2.73 8.02 -2.37
C ARG A 76 3.90 7.25 -2.96
N MET A 77 3.76 5.94 -3.18
CA MET A 77 4.80 5.13 -3.81
C MET A 77 5.00 5.51 -5.28
N ALA A 78 3.93 5.64 -6.06
CA ALA A 78 3.99 6.03 -7.47
C ALA A 78 4.66 7.40 -7.65
N SER A 79 4.26 8.39 -6.86
CA SER A 79 4.89 9.73 -6.89
C SER A 79 6.36 9.73 -6.42
N SER A 80 6.74 8.80 -5.54
CA SER A 80 8.15 8.64 -5.13
C SER A 80 8.97 7.96 -6.22
N ALA A 81 8.39 6.98 -6.93
CA ALA A 81 9.02 6.31 -8.06
C ALA A 81 9.25 7.27 -9.24
N GLU A 82 8.26 8.10 -9.59
CA GLU A 82 8.39 9.12 -10.64
C GLU A 82 9.52 10.12 -10.34
N LYS A 83 9.58 10.63 -9.09
CA LYS A 83 10.66 11.54 -8.66
C LYS A 83 12.03 10.88 -8.74
N PHE A 84 12.13 9.61 -8.38
CA PHE A 84 13.38 8.86 -8.47
C PHE A 84 13.83 8.68 -9.92
N GLU A 85 12.91 8.30 -10.82
CA GLU A 85 13.20 8.16 -12.25
C GLU A 85 13.65 9.50 -12.87
N GLU A 86 13.01 10.60 -12.49
CA GLU A 86 13.37 11.93 -12.95
C GLU A 86 14.77 12.37 -12.48
N GLN A 87 15.12 12.10 -11.21
CA GLN A 87 16.45 12.36 -10.67
C GLN A 87 17.52 11.49 -11.33
N PHE A 88 17.23 10.21 -11.56
CA PHE A 88 18.13 9.29 -12.25
C PHE A 88 18.41 9.77 -13.68
N LYS A 89 17.38 10.16 -14.44
CA LYS A 89 17.52 10.72 -15.80
C LYS A 89 18.33 12.02 -15.81
N LYS A 90 18.17 12.90 -14.81
CA LYS A 90 18.98 14.12 -14.68
C LYS A 90 20.45 13.82 -14.37
N GLY A 91 20.72 12.91 -13.44
CA GLY A 91 22.09 12.48 -13.12
C GLY A 91 22.81 11.81 -14.29
N TYR A 92 22.10 10.98 -15.06
CA TYR A 92 22.65 10.31 -16.24
C TYR A 92 22.97 11.27 -17.40
N LYS A 93 22.17 12.34 -17.57
CA LYS A 93 22.45 13.41 -18.55
C LYS A 93 23.64 14.30 -18.15
N ALA A 94 23.95 14.43 -16.87
CA ALA A 94 25.08 15.22 -16.39
C ALA A 94 26.43 14.48 -16.50
N LEU A 95 26.41 13.17 -16.79
CA LEU A 95 27.58 12.30 -16.95
C LEU A 95 27.93 12.01 -18.42
N LYS A 96 27.15 12.52 -19.38
CA LYS A 96 27.44 12.50 -20.82
C LYS A 96 27.84 13.89 -21.28
#